data_AF-A0A9X3XX32-F1
#
_entry.id   AF-A0A9X3XX32-F1
#
_cell.length_a   1.000
_cell.length_b   1.000
_cell.length_c   1.000
_cell.angle_alpha   90.00
_cell.angle_beta   90.00
_cell.angle_gamma   90.00
#
_symmetry.space_group_name_H-M   'P 1'
#
loop_
_entity.id
_entity.type
_entity.pdbx_description
1 polymer ?
#
loop_
_entity_poly.entity_id
_entity_poly.type
_entity_poly.pdbx_seq_one_letter_code
_entity_poly.pdbx_strand_id
1 'polypeptide(L)'
;MKIEFSAPLHRILCDKYGFLVFSSSPSEKEKKEYLKVCELLNRDDLPFTPHVPVVYERKLSNITSLIIEGAVNFTDTGLPLGYRYDFYKARYIGKNYPQEIKVYCKQVTRKRLLQKLKKFSFLEKEGSNV
;
A
#
# COMPACT_ATOMS: atom_id res chain seq x y z
N MET A 1 17.38 6.98 23.62
CA MET A 1 16.53 7.67 22.62
C MET A 1 15.59 6.64 22.02
N LYS A 2 14.28 6.72 22.25
CA LYS A 2 13.32 5.79 21.62
C LYS A 2 13.21 6.18 20.15
N ILE A 3 13.54 5.26 19.25
CA ILE A 3 13.34 5.46 17.81
C ILE A 3 11.84 5.34 17.56
N GLU A 4 11.18 6.46 17.28
CA GLU A 4 9.80 6.46 16.83
C GLU A 4 9.76 6.09 15.35
N PHE A 5 9.20 4.92 15.05
CA PHE A 5 8.98 4.51 13.68
C PHE A 5 7.78 5.27 13.10
N SER A 6 7.91 5.73 11.86
CA SER A 6 6.77 6.36 11.18
C SER A 6 5.60 5.39 11.08
N ALA A 7 4.37 5.88 11.30
CA ALA A 7 3.16 5.05 11.22
C ALA A 7 3.12 4.20 9.94
N PRO A 8 2.70 2.92 10.01
CA PRO A 8 2.55 2.07 8.84
C PRO A 8 1.73 2.75 7.73
N LEU A 9 2.08 2.51 6.46
CA LEU A 9 1.39 3.16 5.34
C LEU A 9 -0.11 2.85 5.35
N HIS A 10 -0.51 1.62 5.63
CA HIS A 10 -1.93 1.24 5.68
C HIS A 10 -2.72 2.08 6.70
N ARG A 11 -2.16 2.33 7.90
CA ARG A 11 -2.79 3.21 8.91
C ARG A 11 -2.99 4.62 8.36
N ILE A 12 -1.96 5.20 7.76
CA ILE A 12 -2.06 6.54 7.15
C ILE A 12 -3.16 6.57 6.07
N LEU A 13 -3.19 5.57 5.18
CA LEU A 13 -4.16 5.53 4.09
C LEU A 13 -5.59 5.30 4.59
N CYS A 14 -5.80 4.40 5.54
CA CYS A 14 -7.13 4.09 6.09
C CYS A 14 -7.65 5.18 7.02
N ASP A 15 -6.84 5.59 7.99
CA ASP A 15 -7.25 6.47 9.07
C ASP A 15 -7.39 7.90 8.54
N LYS A 16 -6.34 8.41 7.87
CA LYS A 16 -6.31 9.80 7.38
C LYS A 16 -7.05 9.97 6.05
N TYR A 17 -6.81 9.07 5.10
CA TYR A 17 -7.30 9.21 3.73
C TYR A 17 -8.44 8.25 3.39
N GLY A 18 -9.05 7.56 4.35
CA GLY A 18 -10.28 6.78 4.13
C GLY A 18 -10.18 5.71 3.04
N PHE A 19 -8.99 5.18 2.74
CA PHE A 19 -8.82 4.05 1.84
C PHE A 19 -9.20 2.74 2.56
N LEU A 20 -9.82 1.82 1.83
CA LEU A 20 -9.92 0.42 2.22
C LEU A 20 -8.67 -0.32 1.76
N VAL A 21 -8.27 -1.36 2.49
CA VAL A 21 -7.09 -2.18 2.19
C VAL A 21 -7.49 -3.59 1.80
N PHE A 22 -6.91 -4.08 0.71
CA PHE A 22 -7.08 -5.42 0.17
C PHE A 22 -5.68 -6.01 -0.04
N SER A 23 -5.18 -6.75 0.94
CA SER A 23 -3.89 -7.44 0.85
C SER A 23 -4.07 -8.84 0.29
N SER A 24 -3.18 -9.23 -0.63
CA SER A 24 -3.04 -10.64 -1.00
C SER A 24 -2.57 -11.48 0.18
N SER A 25 -2.85 -12.78 0.12
CA SER A 25 -2.22 -13.73 1.05
C SER A 25 -0.79 -14.04 0.61
N PRO A 26 0.14 -14.24 1.55
CA PRO A 26 1.47 -14.69 1.19
C PRO A 26 1.41 -16.10 0.59
N SER A 27 2.32 -16.37 -0.34
CA SER A 27 2.48 -17.72 -0.88
C SER A 27 2.99 -18.67 0.21
N GLU A 28 2.79 -19.98 0.00
CA GLU A 28 3.29 -20.99 0.94
C GLU A 28 4.81 -20.94 1.11
N LYS A 29 5.54 -20.55 0.06
CA LYS A 29 6.99 -20.36 0.12
C LYS A 29 7.35 -19.21 1.06
N GLU A 30 6.72 -18.05 0.87
CA GLU A 30 6.95 -16.84 1.68
C GLU A 30 6.55 -17.06 3.15
N LYS A 31 5.45 -17.77 3.41
CA LYS A 31 5.06 -18.17 4.77
C LYS A 31 6.14 -19.03 5.42
N LYS A 32 6.63 -20.05 4.72
CA LYS A 32 7.69 -20.94 5.23
C LYS A 32 8.99 -20.19 5.51
N GLU A 33 9.39 -19.28 4.63
CA GLU A 33 10.58 -18.45 4.84
C GLU A 33 10.42 -17.54 6.06
N TYR A 34 9.28 -16.90 6.23
CA TYR A 34 8.99 -16.09 7.41
C TYR A 34 9.04 -16.90 8.71
N LEU A 35 8.38 -18.07 8.75
CA LEU A 35 8.40 -18.95 9.92
C LEU A 35 9.82 -19.41 10.28
N LYS A 36 10.65 -19.75 9.29
CA LYS A 36 12.06 -20.08 9.52
C LYS A 36 12.83 -18.93 10.17
N VAL A 37 12.57 -17.69 9.76
CA VAL A 37 13.22 -16.51 10.36
C VAL A 37 12.72 -16.29 11.78
N CYS A 38 11.42 -16.45 12.04
CA CYS A 38 10.86 -16.38 13.40
C CYS A 38 11.49 -17.43 14.33
N GLU A 39 11.60 -18.68 13.87
CA GLU A 39 12.26 -19.77 14.61
C GLU A 39 13.73 -19.46 14.88
N LEU A 40 14.47 -19.02 13.87
CA LEU A 40 15.91 -18.74 13.97
C LEU A 40 16.21 -17.57 14.90
N LEU A 41 15.31 -16.58 14.97
CA LEU A 41 15.42 -15.42 15.85
C LEU A 41 14.72 -15.60 17.21
N ASN A 42 14.01 -16.72 17.40
CA ASN A 42 13.16 -16.99 18.56
C ASN A 42 12.20 -15.83 18.90
N ARG A 43 11.55 -15.28 17.86
CA ARG A 43 10.63 -14.13 17.94
C ARG A 43 9.44 -14.34 17.02
N ASP A 44 8.25 -14.10 17.54
CA ASP A 44 6.98 -14.10 16.81
C ASP A 44 6.47 -12.68 16.48
N ASP A 45 7.15 -11.66 17.00
CA ASP A 45 6.77 -10.25 16.92
C ASP A 45 7.53 -9.47 15.83
N LEU A 46 8.05 -10.16 14.80
CA LEU A 46 8.87 -9.51 13.79
C LEU A 46 8.10 -8.35 13.12
N PRO A 47 8.70 -7.15 13.00
CA PRO A 47 8.02 -5.96 12.51
C PRO A 47 7.72 -6.02 11.00
N PHE A 48 8.22 -7.05 10.30
CA PHE A 48 7.94 -7.31 8.91
C PHE A 48 7.10 -8.58 8.78
N THR A 49 6.13 -8.54 7.87
CA THR A 49 5.41 -9.72 7.37
C THR A 49 5.93 -10.03 5.97
N PRO A 50 5.63 -11.22 5.41
CA PRO A 50 5.99 -11.50 4.03
C PRO A 50 5.42 -10.46 3.06
N HIS A 51 6.16 -10.20 2.00
CA HIS A 51 5.91 -9.12 1.05
C HIS A 51 4.81 -9.46 0.06
N VAL A 52 3.56 -9.23 0.47
CA VAL A 52 2.38 -9.47 -0.39
C VAL A 52 2.00 -8.23 -1.20
N PRO A 53 1.53 -8.39 -2.45
CA PRO A 53 0.85 -7.31 -3.14
C PRO A 53 -0.33 -6.78 -2.31
N VAL A 54 -0.52 -5.48 -2.33
CA VAL A 54 -1.60 -4.80 -1.61
C VAL A 54 -2.26 -3.77 -2.51
N VAL A 55 -3.58 -3.74 -2.47
CA VAL A 55 -4.39 -2.74 -3.15
C VAL A 55 -5.10 -1.89 -2.10
N TYR A 56 -5.04 -0.58 -2.25
CA TYR A 56 -5.85 0.35 -1.49
C TYR A 56 -6.85 1.01 -2.42
N GLU A 57 -8.13 0.96 -2.07
CA GLU A 57 -9.18 1.61 -2.85
C GLU A 57 -9.91 2.65 -2.00
N ARG A 58 -10.14 3.83 -2.58
CA ARG A 58 -11.13 4.78 -2.10
C ARG A 58 -12.10 5.13 -3.21
N LYS A 59 -13.37 4.77 -3.02
CA LYS A 59 -14.45 5.19 -3.92
C LYS A 59 -14.74 6.68 -3.74
N LEU A 60 -14.76 7.41 -4.85
CA LEU A 60 -15.21 8.81 -4.91
C LEU A 60 -16.68 8.90 -5.35
N SER A 61 -17.15 7.92 -6.11
CA SER A 61 -18.54 7.74 -6.51
C SER A 61 -18.78 6.27 -6.90
N ASN A 62 -20.00 5.93 -7.33
CA ASN A 62 -20.34 4.57 -7.78
C ASN A 62 -19.52 4.10 -9.00
N ILE A 63 -18.96 5.02 -9.77
CA ILE A 63 -18.23 4.71 -11.01
C ILE A 63 -16.77 5.21 -10.98
N THR A 64 -16.31 5.80 -9.88
CA THR A 64 -14.97 6.41 -9.81
C THR A 64 -14.26 6.01 -8.52
N SER A 65 -13.06 5.45 -8.68
CA SER A 65 -12.20 5.04 -7.58
C SER A 65 -10.81 5.63 -7.70
N LEU A 66 -10.21 5.96 -6.55
CA LEU A 66 -8.78 6.15 -6.39
C LEU A 66 -8.17 4.83 -5.96
N ILE A 67 -7.12 4.40 -6.65
CA ILE A 67 -6.49 3.10 -6.43
C ILE A 67 -5.00 3.31 -6.22
N ILE A 68 -4.47 2.70 -5.17
CA ILE A 68 -3.03 2.58 -4.92
C ILE A 68 -2.68 1.10 -4.92
N GLU A 69 -1.78 0.69 -5.79
CA GLU A 69 -1.27 -0.68 -5.83
C GLU A 69 0.16 -0.68 -5.32
N GLY A 70 0.46 -1.56 -4.38
CA GLY A 70 1.79 -1.74 -3.80
C GLY A 70 2.29 -3.15 -4.02
N ALA A 71 3.47 -3.30 -4.59
CA ALA A 71 4.17 -4.57 -4.70
C ALA A 71 5.66 -4.37 -4.39
N VAL A 72 6.34 -5.44 -3.97
CA VAL A 72 7.79 -5.39 -3.79
C VAL A 72 8.48 -5.57 -5.13
N ASN A 73 9.42 -4.68 -5.41
CA ASN A 73 10.31 -4.84 -6.54
C ASN A 73 11.52 -5.66 -6.11
N PHE A 74 12.05 -6.44 -7.05
CA PHE A 74 13.23 -7.26 -6.85
C PHE A 74 14.31 -6.83 -7.84
N THR A 75 15.57 -7.05 -7.47
CA THR A 75 16.69 -7.02 -8.43
C THR A 75 16.61 -8.24 -9.35
N ASP A 76 17.40 -8.23 -10.42
CA ASP A 76 17.57 -9.40 -11.31
C ASP A 76 18.10 -10.63 -10.56
N THR A 77 18.80 -10.42 -9.44
CA THR A 77 19.29 -11.47 -8.53
C THR A 77 18.27 -11.89 -7.46
N GLY A 78 17.06 -11.33 -7.47
CA GLY A 78 15.99 -11.68 -6.54
C GLY A 78 16.05 -10.99 -5.17
N LEU A 79 16.88 -9.96 -5.00
CA LEU A 79 16.94 -9.20 -3.75
C LEU A 79 15.80 -8.17 -3.66
N PRO A 80 15.09 -8.06 -2.53
CA PRO A 80 13.99 -7.12 -2.39
C PRO A 80 14.50 -5.67 -2.32
N LEU A 81 13.96 -4.80 -3.17
CA LEU A 81 14.21 -3.36 -3.21
C LEU A 81 13.14 -2.55 -2.45
N GLY A 82 12.27 -3.25 -1.71
CA GLY A 82 11.14 -2.71 -0.98
C GLY A 82 9.92 -2.42 -1.86
N TYR A 83 8.83 -2.00 -1.20
CA TYR A 83 7.57 -1.70 -1.89
C TYR A 83 7.68 -0.48 -2.81
N ARG A 84 7.11 -0.64 -4.00
CA ARG A 84 6.82 0.43 -4.94
C ARG A 84 5.33 0.52 -5.16
N TYR A 85 4.89 1.77 -5.36
CA TYR A 85 3.48 2.10 -5.40
C TYR A 85 3.11 2.81 -6.70
N ASP A 86 2.01 2.35 -7.29
CA ASP A 86 1.30 3.04 -8.35
C ASP A 86 0.09 3.74 -7.72
N PHE A 87 -0.23 4.95 -8.19
CA PHE A 87 -1.42 5.68 -7.72
C PHE A 87 -2.15 6.28 -8.91
N TYR A 88 -3.42 5.94 -9.05
CA TYR A 88 -4.23 6.35 -10.20
C TYR A 88 -5.71 6.48 -9.83
N LYS A 89 -6.45 7.18 -10.69
CA LYS A 89 -7.91 7.25 -10.68
C LYS A 89 -8.46 6.38 -11.80
N ALA A 90 -9.38 5.51 -11.48
CA ALA A 90 -10.10 4.65 -12.42
C ALA A 90 -11.57 5.07 -12.53
N ARG A 91 -12.12 5.07 -13.74
CA ARG A 91 -13.57 5.26 -13.97
C ARG A 91 -14.17 4.09 -14.74
N TYR A 92 -15.30 3.59 -14.25
CA TYR A 92 -16.01 2.42 -14.74
C TYR A 92 -17.30 2.87 -15.43
N ILE A 93 -17.25 3.07 -16.75
CA ILE A 93 -18.39 3.58 -17.53
C ILE A 93 -19.06 2.41 -18.24
N GLY A 94 -20.22 1.98 -17.74
CA GLY A 94 -21.06 0.94 -18.36
C GLY A 94 -20.45 -0.47 -18.41
N LYS A 95 -19.28 -0.69 -17.79
CA LYS A 95 -18.53 -1.95 -17.81
C LYS A 95 -17.89 -2.23 -16.46
N ASN A 96 -17.57 -3.50 -16.22
CA ASN A 96 -16.90 -3.99 -15.00
C ASN A 96 -15.37 -3.80 -15.00
N TYR A 97 -14.80 -3.18 -16.04
CA TYR A 97 -13.39 -2.83 -16.13
C TYR A 97 -13.23 -1.33 -16.38
N PRO A 98 -12.13 -0.72 -15.89
CA PRO A 98 -11.94 0.72 -16.01
C PRO A 98 -11.82 1.15 -17.48
N GLN A 99 -12.62 2.13 -17.89
CA GLN A 99 -12.58 2.73 -19.22
C GLN A 99 -11.61 3.91 -19.29
N GLU A 100 -11.49 4.65 -18.18
CA GLU A 100 -10.55 5.78 -18.08
C GLU A 100 -9.63 5.58 -16.88
N ILE A 101 -8.33 5.71 -17.11
CA ILE A 101 -7.30 5.66 -16.07
C ILE A 101 -6.48 6.96 -16.14
N LYS A 102 -6.50 7.72 -15.05
CA LYS A 102 -5.59 8.86 -14.85
C LYS A 102 -4.52 8.49 -13.84
N VAL A 103 -3.29 8.29 -14.30
CA VAL A 103 -2.17 7.94 -13.45
C VAL A 103 -1.55 9.19 -12.82
N TYR A 104 -1.34 9.16 -11.51
CA TYR A 104 -0.71 10.25 -10.74
C TYR A 104 0.77 9.99 -10.44
N CYS A 105 1.13 8.73 -10.25
CA CYS A 105 2.51 8.25 -10.21
C CYS A 105 2.60 6.74 -10.45
N LYS A 106 3.78 6.28 -10.87
CA LYS A 106 4.12 4.87 -11.03
C LYS A 106 5.43 4.54 -10.33
N GLN A 107 5.50 3.36 -9.73
CA GLN A 107 6.69 2.72 -9.16
C GLN A 107 7.43 3.60 -8.15
N VAL A 108 6.67 4.39 -7.38
CA VAL A 108 7.25 5.35 -6.43
C VAL A 108 7.45 4.75 -5.05
N THR A 109 8.39 5.31 -4.28
CA THR A 109 8.56 4.95 -2.87
C THR A 109 7.40 5.46 -2.01
N ARG A 110 7.24 4.90 -0.80
CA ARG A 110 6.31 5.40 0.22
C ARG A 110 6.38 6.91 0.41
N LYS A 111 7.59 7.48 0.54
CA LYS A 111 7.80 8.92 0.75
C LYS A 111 7.18 9.73 -0.40
N ARG A 112 7.41 9.30 -1.64
CA ARG A 112 6.92 10.01 -2.83
C ARG A 112 5.42 9.82 -3.03
N LEU A 113 4.86 8.65 -2.70
CA LEU A 113 3.42 8.43 -2.67
C LEU A 113 2.73 9.39 -1.68
N LEU A 114 3.23 9.48 -0.45
CA LEU A 114 2.67 10.39 0.57
C LEU A 114 2.75 11.86 0.13
N GLN A 115 3.85 12.28 -0.53
CA GLN A 115 3.94 13.61 -1.12
C GLN A 115 2.89 13.86 -2.20
N LYS A 116 2.55 12.85 -3.01
CA LYS A 116 1.50 12.95 -4.02
C LYS A 116 0.11 13.04 -3.37
N LEU A 117 -0.15 12.24 -2.34
CA LEU A 117 -1.41 12.25 -1.60
C LEU A 117 -1.71 13.57 -0.90
N LYS A 118 -0.68 14.30 -0.43
CA LYS A 118 -0.86 15.65 0.12
C LYS A 118 -1.52 16.63 -0.87
N LYS A 119 -1.43 16.40 -2.18
CA LYS A 119 -2.14 17.21 -3.20
C LYS A 119 -3.64 16.91 -3.27
N PHE A 120 -4.09 15.89 -2.56
CA PHE A 120 -5.48 15.48 -2.44
C PHE A 120 -5.95 15.71 -1.00
N SER A 121 -5.59 16.85 -0.40
CA SER A 121 -5.96 17.20 0.98
C SER A 121 -7.47 17.19 1.22
N PHE A 122 -8.28 17.44 0.18
CA PHE A 122 -9.74 17.30 0.21
C PHE A 122 -10.23 15.87 0.54
N LEU A 123 -9.34 14.87 0.49
CA LEU A 123 -9.62 13.51 0.92
C LEU A 123 -9.43 13.32 2.43
N GLU A 124 -8.68 14.17 3.11
CA GLU A 124 -8.41 13.98 4.53
C GLU A 124 -9.72 14.02 5.32
N LYS A 125 -9.94 13.03 6.19
CA LYS A 125 -11.14 13.04 7.06
C LYS A 125 -11.08 14.27 7.96
N GLU A 126 -12.14 15.08 7.96
CA GLU A 126 -12.29 16.20 8.89
C GLU A 126 -12.10 15.68 10.32
N GLY A 127 -11.20 16.31 11.07
CA GLY A 127 -10.81 15.89 12.43
C GLY A 127 -9.41 15.25 12.56
N SER A 128 -8.65 15.07 11.48
CA SER A 128 -7.28 14.53 11.52
C SER A 128 -6.20 15.58 11.90
N ASN A 129 -6.54 16.52 12.78
CA ASN A 129 -5.58 17.33 13.54
C ASN A 129 -5.59 16.81 14.97
N VAL A 130 -4.83 15.75 15.22
CA VAL A 130 -4.39 15.37 16.57
C VAL A 130 -2.88 15.20 16.50
#